data_AF-A0A0M4CR05-F1
#
_entry.id   AF-A0A0M4CR05-F1
#
_cell.length_a   1.000
_cell.length_b   1.000
_cell.length_c   1.000
_cell.angle_alpha   90.00
_cell.angle_beta   90.00
_cell.angle_gamma   90.00
#
_symmetry.space_group_name_H-M   'P 1'
#
loop_
_entity.id
_entity.type
_entity.pdbx_description
1 polymer ?
#
loop_
_entity_poly.entity_id
_entity_poly.type
_entity_poly.pdbx_seq_one_letter_code
_entity_poly.pdbx_strand_id
1 'polypeptide(L)'
;MMMRFAKQYLAAAVAVVLLPVPAQAETAAEIDALLKDIHEKDIESFNYCALDNDNEVSKLCGQNAGAVVCDLHAIMIIADGSGLARRYASDVADLTRIVGRNADYLNELIDHGYMEDTGKMSNRTLRQYCQRIQAVAIP
;
A
#
# COMPACT_ATOMS: atom_id res chain seq x y z
N MET A 1 28.98 5.09 -1.24
CA MET A 1 28.63 6.28 -2.07
C MET A 1 27.11 6.44 -2.02
N MET A 2 26.61 7.04 -0.94
CA MET A 2 25.19 7.38 -0.78
C MET A 2 24.90 8.70 -1.53
N MET A 3 23.63 8.90 -1.93
CA MET A 3 23.06 10.08 -2.59
C MET A 3 23.04 10.05 -4.13
N ARG A 4 21.92 9.59 -4.73
CA ARG A 4 21.24 10.38 -5.79
C ARG A 4 19.85 9.94 -6.26
N PHE A 5 19.34 8.73 -5.97
CA PHE A 5 18.00 8.32 -6.47
C PHE A 5 16.95 8.00 -5.41
N ALA A 6 17.21 8.36 -4.14
CA ALA A 6 16.16 8.76 -3.21
C ALA A 6 15.46 10.09 -3.61
N LYS A 7 15.69 10.60 -4.83
CA LYS A 7 15.28 11.94 -5.31
C LYS A 7 14.16 11.95 -6.35
N GLN A 8 13.65 10.80 -6.75
CA GLN A 8 12.35 10.67 -7.40
C GLN A 8 11.47 9.88 -6.42
N TYR A 9 11.16 10.41 -5.24
CA TYR A 9 9.87 11.10 -5.08
C TYR A 9 8.97 10.92 -6.31
N LEU A 10 8.32 9.76 -6.43
CA LEU A 10 6.90 9.78 -6.76
C LEU A 10 6.21 9.99 -5.40
N ALA A 11 6.18 11.20 -4.85
CA ALA A 11 5.45 12.34 -5.40
C ALA A 11 4.08 11.91 -5.94
N ALA A 12 3.29 11.31 -5.06
CA ALA A 12 1.86 11.62 -4.94
C ALA A 12 1.37 11.40 -3.50
N ALA A 13 2.11 11.93 -2.50
CA ALA A 13 1.39 12.54 -1.39
C ALA A 13 0.74 13.80 -1.97
N VAL A 14 -0.57 13.94 -1.80
CA VAL A 14 -1.48 14.92 -2.45
C VAL A 14 -2.16 14.39 -3.72
N ALA A 15 -3.18 13.58 -3.49
CA ALA A 15 -4.54 13.96 -3.87
C ALA A 15 -5.55 13.33 -2.92
N VAL A 16 -5.79 14.07 -1.83
CA VAL A 16 -6.98 13.95 -0.99
C VAL A 16 -8.21 14.09 -1.88
N VAL A 17 -9.30 13.41 -1.51
CA VAL A 17 -10.61 13.30 -2.19
C VAL A 17 -10.79 11.98 -2.96
N LEU A 18 -11.16 10.94 -2.18
CA LEU A 18 -12.06 9.83 -2.53
C LEU A 18 -11.48 8.52 -3.10
N LEU A 19 -10.38 7.93 -2.63
CA LEU A 19 -10.14 6.50 -2.93
C LEU A 19 -11.04 5.62 -2.01
N PRO A 20 -11.99 4.80 -2.52
CA PRO A 20 -12.59 3.69 -1.76
C PRO A 20 -11.66 2.48 -1.96
N VAL A 21 -11.29 1.63 -1.01
CA VAL A 21 -11.78 1.20 0.31
C VAL A 21 -10.51 0.77 1.08
N PRO A 22 -10.48 0.86 2.41
CA PRO A 22 -10.92 -0.12 3.38
C PRO A 22 -12.13 0.48 4.07
N ALA A 23 -13.12 -0.35 4.32
CA ALA A 23 -14.51 0.09 4.30
C ALA A 23 -14.77 1.19 5.32
N GLN A 24 -15.06 2.42 4.87
CA GLN A 24 -15.81 3.44 5.60
C GLN A 24 -15.35 3.70 7.06
N ALA A 25 -14.09 3.41 7.40
CA ALA A 25 -13.60 3.62 8.75
C ALA A 25 -13.58 5.13 8.98
N GLU A 26 -14.43 5.62 9.86
CA GLU A 26 -14.52 7.05 10.21
C GLU A 26 -14.20 7.25 11.69
N THR A 27 -14.25 6.17 12.47
CA THR A 27 -13.96 6.16 13.90
C THR A 27 -12.57 5.59 14.17
N ALA A 28 -12.00 5.99 15.31
CA ALA A 28 -10.71 5.46 15.73
C ALA A 28 -10.73 3.93 15.89
N ALA A 29 -11.85 3.35 16.34
CA ALA A 29 -11.96 1.90 16.51
C ALA A 29 -11.92 1.14 15.18
N GLU A 30 -12.53 1.68 14.12
CA GLU A 30 -12.50 1.07 12.79
C GLU A 30 -11.11 1.20 12.15
N ILE A 31 -10.44 2.34 12.35
CA ILE A 31 -9.06 2.54 11.88
C ILE A 31 -8.09 1.62 12.63
N ASP A 32 -8.24 1.47 13.95
CA ASP A 32 -7.43 0.55 14.76
C ASP A 32 -7.62 -0.91 14.31
N ALA A 33 -8.86 -1.33 14.01
CA ALA A 33 -9.15 -2.66 13.50
C ALA A 33 -8.53 -2.91 12.12
N LEU A 34 -8.65 -1.92 11.23
CA LEU A 34 -8.03 -1.97 9.91
C LEU A 34 -6.50 -2.06 9.98
N LEU A 35 -5.86 -1.24 10.82
CA LEU A 35 -4.41 -1.31 11.03
C LEU A 35 -3.97 -2.67 11.54
N LYS A 36 -4.75 -3.26 12.46
CA LYS A 36 -4.50 -4.61 12.94
C LYS A 36 -4.53 -5.63 11.79
N ASP A 37 -5.56 -5.59 10.94
CA ASP A 37 -5.68 -6.49 9.79
C ASP A 37 -4.49 -6.34 8.82
N ILE A 38 -4.09 -5.10 8.51
CA ILE A 38 -2.93 -4.82 7.64
C ILE A 38 -1.65 -5.41 8.22
N HIS A 39 -1.43 -5.22 9.53
CA HIS A 39 -0.23 -5.72 10.19
C HIS A 39 -0.19 -7.23 10.31
N GLU A 40 -1.33 -7.87 10.58
CA GLU A 40 -1.42 -9.32 10.76
C GLU A 40 -1.43 -10.07 9.43
N LYS A 41 -2.07 -9.55 8.38
CA LYS A 41 -2.26 -10.31 7.12
C LYS A 41 -1.35 -9.82 6.00
N ASP A 42 -1.39 -8.53 5.69
CA ASP A 42 -0.77 -8.01 4.47
C ASP A 42 0.74 -7.87 4.64
N ILE A 43 1.19 -7.29 5.76
CA ILE A 43 2.62 -7.14 6.05
C ILE A 43 3.28 -8.49 6.29
N GLU A 44 2.61 -9.41 6.97
CA GLU A 44 3.13 -10.76 7.17
C GLU A 44 3.37 -11.44 5.83
N SER A 45 2.33 -11.50 4.99
CA SER A 45 2.39 -12.10 3.65
C SER A 45 3.44 -11.42 2.76
N PHE A 46 3.54 -10.09 2.82
CA PHE A 46 4.52 -9.33 2.08
C PHE A 46 5.97 -9.64 2.49
N ASN A 47 6.23 -9.79 3.79
CA ASN A 47 7.57 -10.10 4.28
C ASN A 47 8.00 -11.56 4.05
N TYR A 48 7.05 -12.49 3.93
CA TYR A 48 7.35 -13.89 3.57
C TYR A 48 7.49 -14.12 2.06
N CYS A 49 7.10 -13.14 1.26
CA CYS A 49 7.15 -13.22 -0.19
C CYS A 49 8.57 -13.04 -0.73
N ALA A 50 8.98 -13.96 -1.61
CA ALA A 50 10.20 -13.86 -2.41
C ALA A 50 9.85 -14.13 -3.87
N LEU A 51 10.56 -13.49 -4.79
CA LEU A 51 10.43 -13.80 -6.20
C LEU A 51 10.97 -15.20 -6.46
N ASP A 52 10.07 -16.10 -6.82
CA ASP A 52 10.41 -17.44 -7.30
C ASP A 52 10.22 -17.50 -8.82
N ASN A 53 10.88 -18.46 -9.46
CA ASN A 53 10.75 -18.73 -10.89
C ASN A 53 9.34 -19.21 -11.27
N ASP A 54 8.46 -19.48 -10.31
CA ASP A 54 7.04 -19.71 -10.53
C ASP A 54 6.27 -18.38 -10.62
N ASN A 55 5.71 -18.14 -11.81
CA ASN A 55 4.91 -16.95 -12.09
C ASN A 55 3.68 -16.81 -11.18
N GLU A 56 3.07 -17.89 -10.68
CA GLU A 56 1.85 -17.80 -9.87
C GLU A 56 2.12 -17.30 -8.44
N VAL A 57 3.19 -17.78 -7.80
CA VAL A 57 3.61 -17.29 -6.48
C VAL A 57 4.03 -15.82 -6.57
N SER A 58 4.81 -15.46 -7.59
CA SER A 58 5.26 -14.09 -7.82
C SER A 58 4.10 -13.13 -8.13
N LYS A 59 3.04 -13.58 -8.85
CA LYS A 59 1.80 -12.81 -9.02
C LYS A 59 1.07 -12.57 -7.71
N LEU A 60 0.92 -13.59 -6.85
CA LEU A 60 0.31 -13.43 -5.53
C LEU A 60 1.12 -12.45 -4.67
N CYS A 61 2.44 -12.53 -4.74
CA CYS A 61 3.31 -11.57 -4.06
C CYS A 61 3.14 -10.14 -4.57
N GLY A 62 2.97 -9.96 -5.89
CA GLY A 62 2.63 -8.67 -6.48
C GLY A 62 1.26 -8.13 -6.03
N GLN A 63 0.27 -9.00 -5.86
CA GLN A 63 -1.04 -8.63 -5.32
C GLN A 63 -0.95 -8.19 -3.85
N ASN A 64 -0.25 -8.94 -3.00
CA ASN A 64 -0.06 -8.62 -1.59
C ASN A 64 0.72 -7.31 -1.41
N ALA A 65 1.80 -7.13 -2.19
CA ALA A 65 2.54 -5.87 -2.23
C ALA A 65 1.64 -4.69 -2.64
N GLY A 66 0.80 -4.90 -3.64
CA GLY A 66 -0.24 -3.96 -4.06
C GLY A 66 -1.22 -3.60 -2.94
N ALA A 67 -1.66 -4.58 -2.15
CA ALA A 67 -2.57 -4.39 -1.03
C ALA A 67 -1.94 -3.46 0.03
N VAL A 68 -0.72 -3.77 0.50
CA VAL A 68 0.01 -2.92 1.47
C VAL A 68 0.13 -1.46 1.00
N VAL A 69 0.44 -1.25 -0.29
CA VAL A 69 0.52 0.10 -0.87
C VAL A 69 -0.85 0.79 -0.89
N CYS A 70 -1.91 0.07 -1.24
CA CYS A 70 -3.27 0.60 -1.23
C CYS A 70 -3.76 0.94 0.19
N ASP A 71 -3.46 0.10 1.17
CA ASP A 71 -3.87 0.30 2.56
C ASP A 71 -3.12 1.45 3.24
N LEU A 72 -1.85 1.69 2.87
CA LEU A 72 -1.14 2.91 3.26
C LEU A 72 -1.89 4.17 2.79
N HIS A 73 -2.25 4.24 1.50
CA HIS A 73 -2.97 5.39 0.94
C HIS A 73 -4.32 5.58 1.62
N ALA A 74 -5.01 4.48 1.89
CA ALA A 74 -6.28 4.47 2.57
C ALA A 74 -6.23 5.06 3.98
N ILE A 75 -5.32 4.57 4.84
CA ILE A 75 -5.17 5.05 6.21
C ILE A 75 -4.86 6.55 6.22
N MET A 76 -4.01 7.01 5.31
CA MET A 76 -3.72 8.44 5.19
C MET A 76 -4.98 9.27 4.89
N ILE A 77 -5.82 8.81 3.96
CA ILE A 77 -7.05 9.51 3.58
C ILE A 77 -8.07 9.51 4.71
N ILE A 78 -8.29 8.34 5.31
CA ILE A 78 -9.27 8.15 6.38
C ILE A 78 -8.88 8.96 7.63
N ALA A 79 -7.61 8.90 8.03
CA ALA A 79 -7.15 9.62 9.20
C ALA A 79 -7.21 11.15 9.00
N ASP A 80 -6.95 11.64 7.79
CA ASP A 80 -7.11 13.06 7.45
C ASP A 80 -8.59 13.48 7.45
N GLY A 81 -9.45 12.73 6.76
CA GLY A 81 -10.89 13.00 6.67
C GLY A 81 -11.65 12.96 8.00
N SER A 82 -11.22 12.10 8.92
CA SER A 82 -11.78 11.99 10.29
C SER A 82 -11.19 13.00 11.29
N GLY A 83 -10.16 13.76 10.91
CA GLY A 83 -9.42 14.63 11.83
C GLY A 83 -8.51 13.91 12.83
N LEU A 84 -8.28 12.60 12.63
CA LEU A 84 -7.43 11.74 13.47
C LEU A 84 -5.99 11.62 12.96
N ALA A 85 -5.58 12.35 11.92
CA ALA A 85 -4.26 12.26 11.30
C ALA A 85 -3.08 12.30 12.30
N ARG A 86 -3.17 13.14 13.34
CA ARG A 86 -2.11 13.21 14.37
C ARG A 86 -1.99 11.93 15.19
N ARG A 87 -3.10 11.24 15.45
CA ARG A 87 -3.12 9.98 16.21
C ARG A 87 -2.40 8.87 15.47
N TYR A 88 -2.61 8.78 14.15
CA TYR A 88 -2.08 7.71 13.31
C TYR A 88 -0.79 8.07 12.56
N ALA A 89 -0.16 9.19 12.90
CA ALA A 89 1.06 9.64 12.24
C ALA A 89 2.21 8.63 12.37
N SER A 90 2.30 7.92 13.50
CA SER A 90 3.31 6.87 13.71
C SER A 90 3.05 5.66 12.83
N ASP A 91 1.81 5.16 12.80
CA ASP A 91 1.44 3.97 12.03
C ASP A 91 1.63 4.20 10.52
N VAL A 92 1.25 5.39 10.03
CA VAL A 92 1.50 5.81 8.64
C VAL A 92 3.01 5.85 8.35
N ALA A 93 3.82 6.38 9.27
CA ALA A 93 5.26 6.42 9.10
C ALA A 93 5.88 5.01 9.05
N ASP A 94 5.35 4.08 9.84
CA ASP A 94 5.79 2.70 9.86
C ASP A 94 5.42 1.95 8.58
N LEU A 95 4.19 2.10 8.08
CA LEU A 95 3.77 1.56 6.78
C LEU A 95 4.64 2.12 5.64
N THR A 96 4.87 3.44 5.64
CA THR A 96 5.75 4.10 4.66
C THR A 96 7.17 3.53 4.72
N ARG A 97 7.69 3.27 5.92
CA ARG A 97 9.01 2.68 6.12
C ARG A 97 9.07 1.23 5.61
N ILE A 98 8.01 0.45 5.75
CA ILE A 98 7.93 -0.93 5.21
C ILE A 98 7.97 -0.91 3.68
N VAL A 99 7.15 -0.06 3.04
CA VAL A 99 7.16 0.13 1.59
C VAL A 99 8.55 0.58 1.11
N GLY A 100 9.13 1.57 1.79
CA GLY A 100 10.45 2.10 1.43
C GLY A 100 11.60 1.08 1.58
N ARG A 101 11.56 0.22 2.60
CA ARG A 101 12.57 -0.85 2.78
C ARG A 101 12.51 -1.91 1.69
N ASN A 102 11.35 -2.11 1.08
CA ASN A 102 11.13 -3.10 0.05
C ASN A 102 11.08 -2.49 -1.37
N ALA A 103 11.53 -1.24 -1.55
CA ALA A 103 11.41 -0.52 -2.81
C ALA A 103 12.04 -1.26 -4.01
N ASP A 104 13.21 -1.88 -3.82
CA ASP A 104 13.88 -2.64 -4.89
C ASP A 104 13.06 -3.87 -5.30
N TYR A 105 12.52 -4.60 -4.32
CA TYR A 105 11.64 -5.75 -4.55
C TYR A 105 10.32 -5.36 -5.25
N LEU A 106 9.73 -4.24 -4.85
CA LEU A 106 8.53 -3.69 -5.50
C LEU A 106 8.80 -3.31 -6.97
N ASN A 107 9.97 -2.72 -7.25
CA ASN A 107 10.36 -2.42 -8.63
C ASN A 107 10.54 -3.69 -9.46
N GLU A 108 11.12 -4.75 -8.88
CA GLU A 108 11.27 -6.04 -9.55
C GLU A 108 9.90 -6.67 -9.88
N LEU A 109 8.95 -6.64 -8.94
CA LEU A 109 7.56 -7.07 -9.19
C LEU A 109 6.89 -6.27 -10.32
N ILE A 110 7.17 -4.97 -10.43
CA ILE A 110 6.66 -4.10 -11.48
C ILE A 110 7.29 -4.44 -12.83
N ASP A 111 8.62 -4.58 -12.88
CA ASP A 111 9.38 -4.85 -14.10
C ASP A 111 8.98 -6.21 -14.71
N HIS A 112 8.65 -7.19 -13.86
CA HIS A 112 8.15 -8.49 -14.28
C HIS A 112 6.64 -8.51 -14.58
N GLY A 113 5.92 -7.41 -14.34
CA GLY A 113 4.49 -7.28 -14.62
C GLY A 113 3.56 -7.97 -13.61
N TYR A 114 4.06 -8.30 -12.42
CA TYR A 114 3.28 -8.89 -11.34
C TYR A 114 2.60 -7.84 -10.44
N MET A 115 3.08 -6.59 -10.49
CA MET A 115 2.51 -5.43 -9.82
C MET A 115 2.41 -4.26 -10.81
N GLU A 116 1.37 -3.43 -10.69
CA GLU A 116 1.30 -2.20 -11.47
C GLU A 116 2.05 -1.06 -10.76
N ASP A 117 2.70 -0.19 -11.52
CA ASP A 117 3.40 1.00 -11.00
C ASP A 117 2.40 2.04 -10.49
N THR A 118 2.05 1.94 -9.20
CA THR A 118 1.08 2.81 -8.53
C THR A 118 1.51 4.27 -8.49
N GLY A 119 2.82 4.54 -8.49
CA GLY A 119 3.33 5.91 -8.47
C GLY A 119 2.99 6.68 -9.75
N LYS A 120 2.95 5.99 -10.90
CA LYS A 120 2.62 6.59 -12.20
C LYS A 120 1.12 6.69 -12.47
N MET A 121 0.27 6.19 -11.58
CA MET A 121 -1.17 6.17 -11.78
C MET A 121 -1.82 7.54 -11.51
N SER A 122 -2.86 7.85 -12.28
CA SER A 122 -3.80 8.90 -11.88
C SER A 122 -4.57 8.45 -10.64
N ASN A 123 -5.09 9.40 -9.85
CA ASN A 123 -5.91 9.09 -8.67
C ASN A 123 -7.10 8.19 -8.97
N ARG A 124 -7.68 8.30 -10.16
CA ARG A 124 -8.80 7.46 -10.60
C ARG A 124 -8.33 6.04 -10.90
N THR A 125 -7.18 5.90 -11.57
CA THR A 125 -6.60 4.60 -11.91
C THR A 125 -6.15 3.87 -10.66
N LEU A 126 -5.47 4.57 -9.74
CA LEU A 126 -5.05 4.02 -8.44
C LEU A 126 -6.26 3.50 -7.65
N ARG A 127 -7.38 4.23 -7.71
CA ARG A 127 -8.68 3.84 -7.16
C ARG A 127 -9.13 2.47 -7.64
N GLN A 128 -9.17 2.33 -8.96
CA GLN A 128 -9.64 1.11 -9.61
C GLN A 128 -8.69 -0.06 -9.36
N TYR A 129 -7.39 0.22 -9.37
CA TYR A 129 -6.35 -0.74 -9.01
C TYR A 129 -6.57 -1.27 -7.58
N CYS A 130 -6.66 -0.38 -6.59
CA CYS A 130 -6.83 -0.76 -5.19
C CYS A 130 -8.14 -1.52 -4.93
N GLN A 131 -9.24 -1.09 -5.54
CA GLN A 131 -10.51 -1.82 -5.47
C GLN A 131 -10.40 -3.24 -6.01
N ARG A 132 -9.70 -3.42 -7.12
CA ARG A 132 -9.49 -4.74 -7.72
C ARG A 132 -8.59 -5.62 -6.85
N ILE A 133 -7.52 -5.07 -6.29
CA ILE A 133 -6.61 -5.82 -5.42
C ILE A 133 -7.31 -6.25 -4.13
N GLN A 134 -8.02 -5.34 -3.45
CA GLN A 134 -8.74 -5.67 -2.22
C GLN A 134 -9.94 -6.59 -2.41
N ALA A 135 -10.56 -6.60 -3.60
CA ALA A 135 -11.61 -7.57 -3.91
C ALA A 135 -11.07 -9.00 -4.15
N VAL A 136 -9.77 -9.13 -4.39
CA VAL A 136 -9.09 -10.40 -4.69
C VAL A 136 -8.20 -10.86 -3.53
N ALA A 137 -7.73 -9.95 -2.68
CA ALA A 137 -7.15 -10.26 -1.38
C ALA A 137 -8.26 -10.89 -0.50
N ILE A 138 -8.27 -12.22 -0.47
CA ILE A 138 -9.33 -13.03 0.13
C ILE A 138 -9.38 -12.78 1.66
N PRO A 139 -10.58 -12.75 2.29
CA PRO A 139 -10.82 -12.56 3.72
C PRO A 139 -10.02 -13.47 4.66
#